data_AF-A0A820U4N0-F1
#
_entry.id   AF-A0A820U4N0-F1
#
_cell.length_a   1.000
_cell.length_b   1.000
_cell.length_c   1.000
_cell.angle_alpha   90.00
_cell.angle_beta   90.00
_cell.angle_gamma   90.00
#
_symmetry.space_group_name_H-M   'P 1'
#
loop_
_entity.id
_entity.type
_entity.pdbx_description
1 polymer ?
#
loop_
_entity_poly.entity_id
_entity_poly.type
_entity_poly.pdbx_seq_one_letter_code
_entity_poly.pdbx_strand_id
1 'polypeptide(L)'
;MEKFGVALIIFTLFWGLIGIVLPFLIPKGPNKRLIQIMLILTSACCWLFHCCRRRRRRRRRRRRRRRRRRRRRRYTINVHGFPLISIINTPKFITFTLSREHGLAAGVAVSSWFVLQYMGVNVMKARKRYNIEYPKLYAAESDQESKTFNCIQRGHQHTLEVYPEFLLMLGLGSIRYPLISSVGGVIWLVGRIVFFRGYATGHAEKRRYGSFGYFGLFTMMGCAIKSIYDLIRA
;
A
#
# COMPACT_ATOMS: atom_id res chain seq x y z
N MET A 1 1.25 0.57 -36.97
CA MET A 1 1.21 1.46 -35.78
C MET A 1 -0.22 1.79 -35.35
N GLU A 2 -1.24 1.23 -36.01
CA GLU A 2 -2.64 1.62 -35.89
C GLU A 2 -3.33 1.09 -34.63
N LYS A 3 -3.10 -0.18 -34.25
CA LYS A 3 -3.69 -0.79 -33.02
C LYS A 3 -3.39 -0.02 -31.73
N PHE A 4 -2.31 0.77 -31.71
CA PHE A 4 -1.89 1.57 -30.55
C PHE A 4 -2.51 2.96 -30.49
N GLY A 5 -2.94 3.51 -31.64
CA GLY A 5 -3.65 4.78 -31.71
C GLY A 5 -5.09 4.62 -31.26
N VAL A 6 -5.74 3.57 -31.76
CA VAL A 6 -7.14 3.22 -31.44
C VAL A 6 -7.33 2.99 -29.93
N ALA A 7 -6.48 2.16 -29.30
CA ALA A 7 -6.57 1.92 -27.85
C ALA A 7 -6.34 3.18 -27.01
N LEU A 8 -5.59 4.16 -27.52
CA LEU A 8 -5.35 5.42 -26.82
C LEU A 8 -6.56 6.33 -26.89
N ILE A 9 -7.16 6.47 -28.09
CA ILE A 9 -8.35 7.28 -28.31
C ILE A 9 -9.51 6.74 -27.47
N ILE A 10 -9.75 5.43 -27.50
CA ILE A 10 -10.80 4.78 -26.70
C ILE A 10 -10.59 5.02 -25.21
N PHE A 11 -9.36 4.85 -24.68
CA PHE A 11 -9.08 5.04 -23.27
C PHE A 11 -9.21 6.51 -22.83
N THR A 12 -8.82 7.46 -23.67
CA THR A 12 -8.99 8.90 -23.37
C THR A 12 -10.45 9.33 -23.44
N LEU A 13 -11.22 8.81 -24.39
CA LEU A 13 -12.64 9.10 -24.51
C LEU A 13 -13.43 8.50 -23.34
N PHE A 14 -13.12 7.25 -22.95
CA PHE A 14 -13.76 6.57 -21.84
C PHE A 14 -13.57 7.33 -20.52
N TRP A 15 -12.34 7.67 -20.14
CA TRP A 15 -12.08 8.39 -18.89
C TRP A 15 -12.46 9.88 -18.95
N GLY A 16 -12.38 10.50 -20.14
CA GLY A 16 -12.89 11.85 -20.35
C GLY A 16 -14.41 11.92 -20.16
N LEU A 17 -15.15 10.93 -20.69
CA LEU A 17 -16.59 10.83 -20.49
C LEU A 17 -16.94 10.62 -19.01
N ILE A 18 -16.23 9.73 -18.30
CA ILE A 18 -16.45 9.49 -16.87
C ILE A 18 -16.13 10.74 -16.03
N GLY A 19 -15.02 11.42 -16.31
CA GLY A 19 -14.59 12.60 -15.56
C GLY A 19 -15.42 13.85 -15.83
N ILE A 20 -16.07 13.95 -16.99
CA ILE A 20 -16.84 15.13 -17.39
C ILE A 20 -18.34 14.90 -17.23
N VAL A 21 -18.90 13.80 -17.72
CA VAL A 21 -20.36 13.59 -17.78
C VAL A 21 -20.91 13.06 -16.46
N LEU A 22 -20.22 12.10 -15.84
CA LEU A 22 -20.71 11.44 -14.64
C LEU A 22 -20.91 12.39 -13.44
N PRO A 23 -20.07 13.41 -13.19
CA PRO A 23 -20.29 14.39 -12.12
C PRO A 23 -21.61 15.18 -12.25
N PHE A 24 -22.15 15.36 -13.46
CA PHE A 24 -23.42 16.07 -13.67
C PHE A 24 -24.64 15.18 -13.39
N LEU A 25 -24.52 13.87 -13.57
CA LEU A 25 -25.60 12.89 -13.36
C LEU A 25 -25.82 12.53 -11.88
N ILE A 26 -24.98 13.03 -10.97
CA ILE A 26 -25.08 12.70 -9.55
C ILE A 26 -26.28 13.44 -8.92
N PRO A 27 -27.23 12.71 -8.30
CA PRO A 27 -28.39 13.30 -7.64
C PRO A 27 -27.97 14.25 -6.50
N LYS A 28 -28.79 15.25 -6.22
CA LYS A 28 -28.51 16.23 -5.17
C LYS A 28 -28.52 15.52 -3.81
N GLY A 29 -27.41 15.60 -3.08
CA GLY A 29 -27.25 15.04 -1.74
C GLY A 29 -26.15 15.77 -0.96
N PRO A 30 -26.09 15.62 0.37
CA PRO A 30 -25.20 16.40 1.24
C PRO A 30 -23.71 16.22 0.89
N ASN A 31 -23.31 15.03 0.41
CA ASN A 31 -21.93 14.71 0.05
C ASN A 31 -21.64 14.81 -1.45
N LYS A 32 -22.51 15.46 -2.25
CA LYS A 32 -22.39 15.53 -3.71
C LYS A 32 -21.04 16.08 -4.18
N ARG A 33 -20.56 17.17 -3.57
CA ARG A 33 -19.27 17.80 -3.94
C ARG A 33 -18.08 16.87 -3.70
N LEU A 34 -18.09 16.10 -2.61
CA LEU A 34 -17.03 15.16 -2.29
C LEU A 34 -16.94 14.05 -3.35
N ILE A 35 -18.09 13.46 -3.72
CA ILE A 35 -18.17 12.39 -4.73
C ILE A 35 -17.73 12.92 -6.11
N GLN A 36 -18.13 14.12 -6.48
CA GLN A 36 -17.69 14.77 -7.73
C GLN A 36 -16.16 14.94 -7.77
N ILE A 37 -15.55 15.43 -6.68
CA ILE A 37 -14.09 15.65 -6.61
C ILE A 37 -13.34 14.31 -6.68
N MET A 38 -13.81 13.27 -5.99
CA MET A 38 -13.17 11.95 -6.02
C MET A 38 -13.18 11.33 -7.43
N LEU A 39 -14.28 11.47 -8.18
CA LEU A 39 -14.39 10.97 -9.55
C LEU A 39 -13.49 11.75 -10.54
N ILE A 40 -13.45 13.07 -10.42
CA ILE A 40 -12.59 13.93 -11.26
C ILE A 40 -11.11 13.63 -10.95
N LEU A 41 -10.73 13.52 -9.67
CA LEU A 41 -9.36 13.22 -9.29
C LEU A 41 -8.92 11.84 -9.75
N THR A 42 -9.78 10.82 -9.62
CA THR A 42 -9.48 9.45 -10.05
C THR A 42 -9.26 9.39 -11.56
N SER A 43 -10.13 10.02 -12.36
CA SER A 43 -9.99 10.05 -13.82
C SER A 43 -8.72 10.81 -14.25
N ALA A 44 -8.40 11.93 -13.61
CA ALA A 44 -7.17 12.69 -13.85
C ALA A 44 -5.91 11.87 -13.51
N CYS A 45 -5.86 11.21 -12.34
CA CYS A 45 -4.74 10.36 -11.93
C CYS A 45 -4.51 9.20 -12.91
N CYS A 46 -5.58 8.50 -13.32
CA CYS A 46 -5.49 7.40 -14.28
C CYS A 46 -5.01 7.87 -15.67
N TRP A 47 -5.46 9.05 -16.12
CA TRP A 47 -5.02 9.65 -17.38
C TRP A 47 -3.55 10.06 -17.37
N LEU A 48 -3.10 10.72 -16.29
CA LEU A 48 -1.70 11.13 -16.10
C LEU A 48 -0.76 9.92 -16.07
N PHE A 49 -1.13 8.84 -15.39
CA PHE A 49 -0.32 7.61 -15.34
C PHE A 49 -0.16 6.98 -16.73
N HIS A 50 -1.23 6.93 -17.52
CA HIS A 50 -1.18 6.45 -18.91
C HIS A 50 -0.27 7.32 -19.79
N CYS A 51 -0.39 8.65 -19.68
CA CYS A 51 0.46 9.62 -20.36
C CYS A 51 1.95 9.47 -20.00
N CYS A 52 2.26 9.30 -18.70
CA CYS A 52 3.61 9.04 -18.21
C CYS A 52 4.18 7.72 -18.74
N ARG A 53 3.41 6.64 -18.72
CA ARG A 53 3.81 5.34 -19.31
C ARG A 53 4.10 5.47 -20.80
N ARG A 54 3.32 6.26 -21.54
CA ARG A 54 3.55 6.56 -22.97
C ARG A 54 4.84 7.35 -23.19
N ARG A 55 5.08 8.40 -22.41
CA ARG A 55 6.34 9.18 -22.48
C ARG A 55 7.55 8.28 -22.22
N ARG A 56 7.47 7.39 -21.23
CA ARG A 56 8.53 6.41 -20.91
C ARG A 56 8.75 5.41 -22.05
N ARG A 57 7.70 4.89 -22.68
CA ARG A 57 7.79 3.98 -23.84
C ARG A 57 8.39 4.68 -25.09
N ARG A 58 7.98 5.92 -25.39
CA ARG A 58 8.57 6.74 -26.47
C ARG A 58 10.06 7.00 -26.23
N ARG A 59 10.43 7.39 -25.00
CA ARG A 59 11.84 7.56 -24.59
C ARG A 59 12.65 6.27 -24.74
N ARG A 60 12.11 5.11 -24.34
CA ARG A 60 12.75 3.78 -24.53
C ARG A 60 12.96 3.44 -26.02
N ARG A 61 11.97 3.68 -26.89
CA ARG A 61 12.10 3.45 -28.35
C ARG A 61 13.15 4.36 -29.00
N ARG A 62 13.19 5.66 -28.63
CA ARG A 62 14.24 6.60 -29.09
C ARG A 62 15.63 6.17 -28.63
N ARG A 63 15.79 5.74 -27.36
CA ARG A 63 17.06 5.18 -26.84
C ARG A 63 17.51 3.93 -27.60
N ARG A 64 16.59 3.00 -27.93
CA ARG A 64 16.91 1.81 -28.75
C ARG A 64 17.36 2.17 -30.17
N ARG A 65 16.70 3.13 -30.85
CA ARG A 65 17.13 3.63 -32.17
C ARG A 65 18.51 4.30 -32.14
N ARG A 66 18.80 5.11 -31.12
CA ARG A 66 20.14 5.70 -30.91
C ARG A 66 21.22 4.64 -30.66
N ARG A 67 20.92 3.59 -29.87
CA ARG A 67 21.84 2.45 -29.66
C ARG A 67 22.13 1.67 -30.96
N ARG A 68 21.14 1.46 -31.82
CA ARG A 68 21.34 0.83 -33.15
C ARG A 68 22.21 1.68 -34.08
N ARG A 69 22.01 3.01 -34.12
CA ARG A 69 22.87 3.94 -34.88
C ARG A 69 24.32 3.95 -34.36
N ARG A 70 24.52 3.91 -33.04
CA ARG A 70 25.86 3.80 -32.42
C ARG A 70 26.54 2.45 -32.70
N ARG A 71 25.80 1.34 -32.81
CA ARG A 71 26.35 0.04 -33.23
C ARG A 71 26.79 0.02 -34.70
N ARG A 72 26.03 0.66 -35.61
CA ARG A 72 26.45 0.78 -37.03
C ARG A 72 27.70 1.65 -37.22
N ARG A 73 27.83 2.79 -36.53
CA ARG A 73 29.05 3.63 -36.57
C ARG A 73 30.29 2.98 -35.94
N ARG A 74 30.11 1.95 -35.10
CA ARG A 74 31.22 1.25 -34.42
C ARG A 74 31.81 0.10 -35.28
N TYR A 75 31.15 -0.29 -36.37
CA TYR A 75 31.67 -1.31 -37.30
C TYR A 75 32.54 -0.70 -38.41
N THR A 76 32.27 0.56 -38.78
CA THR A 76 33.03 1.29 -39.82
C THR A 76 34.34 1.92 -39.32
N ILE A 77 34.63 1.88 -38.01
CA ILE A 77 35.83 2.51 -37.40
C ILE A 77 36.81 1.44 -36.87
N ASN A 78 36.50 0.15 -37.01
CA ASN A 78 37.38 -0.95 -36.58
C ASN A 78 38.18 -1.52 -37.76
N VAL A 79 38.85 -0.64 -38.49
CA VAL A 79 40.05 -0.95 -39.26
C VAL A 79 41.08 0.05 -38.75
N HIS A 80 42.22 -0.42 -38.28
CA HIS A 80 43.23 0.30 -37.50
C HIS A 80 43.03 0.21 -35.98
N GLY A 81 43.89 -0.61 -35.36
CA GLY A 81 43.87 -0.92 -33.95
C GLY A 81 44.47 0.17 -33.05
N PHE A 82 44.02 0.20 -31.81
CA PHE A 82 44.82 0.42 -30.59
C PHE A 82 43.95 0.10 -29.35
N PRO A 83 44.54 -0.23 -28.19
CA PRO A 83 43.90 -1.03 -27.14
C PRO A 83 43.27 -0.20 -26.01
N LEU A 84 42.62 -0.93 -25.08
CA LEU A 84 42.42 -0.60 -23.66
C LEU A 84 41.89 0.81 -23.33
N ILE A 85 40.58 0.87 -23.07
CA ILE A 85 39.91 1.48 -21.90
C ILE A 85 38.41 1.27 -22.13
N SER A 86 37.93 0.09 -21.75
CA SER A 86 36.50 -0.15 -21.58
C SER A 86 36.20 -0.12 -20.09
N ILE A 87 36.19 1.09 -19.51
CA ILE A 87 35.49 1.30 -18.23
C ILE A 87 33.99 1.20 -18.56
N ILE A 88 33.52 -0.04 -18.61
CA ILE A 88 32.11 -0.35 -18.63
C ILE A 88 31.66 -0.09 -17.19
N ASN A 89 31.10 1.10 -16.94
CA ASN A 89 30.19 1.29 -15.82
C ASN A 89 29.03 0.30 -16.02
N THR A 90 29.19 -0.93 -15.54
CA THR A 90 28.11 -1.91 -15.47
C THR A 90 27.12 -1.33 -14.45
N PRO A 91 25.88 -0.99 -14.84
CA PRO A 91 24.89 -0.70 -13.81
C PRO A 91 24.80 -1.94 -12.92
N LYS A 92 25.06 -1.80 -11.62
CA LYS A 92 24.79 -2.85 -10.64
C LYS A 92 23.29 -3.14 -10.73
N PHE A 93 22.93 -4.26 -11.33
CA PHE A 93 21.56 -4.72 -11.35
C PHE A 93 21.32 -5.47 -10.05
N ILE A 94 20.51 -4.89 -9.16
CA ILE A 94 20.02 -5.59 -7.98
C ILE A 94 18.98 -6.61 -8.47
N THR A 95 19.30 -7.90 -8.36
CA THR A 95 18.40 -9.01 -8.67
C THR A 95 17.66 -9.44 -7.41
N PHE A 96 16.33 -9.26 -7.40
CA PHE A 96 15.47 -9.70 -6.30
C PHE A 96 15.04 -11.16 -6.54
N THR A 97 15.56 -12.08 -5.74
CA THR A 97 15.14 -13.48 -5.75
C THR A 97 14.10 -13.70 -4.66
N LEU A 98 12.86 -14.01 -5.06
CA LEU A 98 11.78 -14.26 -4.12
C LEU A 98 11.98 -15.64 -3.48
N SER A 99 12.62 -15.68 -2.31
CA SER A 99 12.78 -16.90 -1.51
C SER A 99 11.47 -17.36 -0.87
N ARG A 100 11.36 -18.66 -0.53
CA ARG A 100 10.21 -19.30 0.14
C ARG A 100 9.75 -18.54 1.39
N GLU A 101 10.67 -17.95 2.13
CA GLU A 101 10.41 -17.19 3.36
C GLU A 101 9.55 -15.95 3.15
N HIS A 102 9.59 -15.32 1.97
CA HIS A 102 8.73 -14.19 1.65
C HIS A 102 7.24 -14.59 1.60
N GLY A 103 6.95 -15.88 1.37
CA GLY A 103 5.61 -16.44 1.47
C GLY A 103 5.05 -16.34 2.89
N LEU A 104 5.91 -16.40 3.93
CA LEU A 104 5.48 -16.22 5.32
C LEU A 104 5.03 -14.78 5.57
N ALA A 105 5.80 -13.80 5.09
CA ALA A 105 5.46 -12.39 5.23
C ALA A 105 4.14 -12.06 4.50
N ALA A 106 3.95 -12.63 3.31
CA ALA A 106 2.68 -12.52 2.58
C ALA A 106 1.51 -13.18 3.34
N GLY A 107 1.74 -14.36 3.93
CA GLY A 107 0.76 -15.04 4.78
C GLY A 107 0.36 -14.20 6.00
N VAL A 108 1.34 -13.55 6.65
CA VAL A 108 1.08 -12.64 7.78
C VAL A 108 0.22 -11.45 7.32
N ALA A 109 0.53 -10.83 6.18
CA ALA A 109 -0.26 -9.73 5.64
C ALA A 109 -1.71 -10.13 5.27
N VAL A 110 -1.92 -11.36 4.80
CA VAL A 110 -3.27 -11.88 4.56
C VAL A 110 -3.99 -12.16 5.88
N SER A 111 -3.30 -12.79 6.84
CA SER A 111 -3.86 -13.08 8.17
C SER A 111 -4.28 -11.83 8.93
N SER A 112 -3.56 -10.72 8.75
CA SER A 112 -3.88 -9.44 9.39
C SER A 112 -5.20 -8.85 8.92
N TRP A 113 -5.60 -9.12 7.67
CA TRP A 113 -6.92 -8.72 7.17
C TRP A 113 -8.05 -9.43 7.93
N PHE A 114 -7.91 -10.73 8.24
CA PHE A 114 -8.89 -11.45 9.04
C PHE A 114 -9.01 -10.91 10.47
N VAL A 115 -7.91 -10.47 11.08
CA VAL A 115 -7.92 -9.82 12.40
C VAL A 115 -8.70 -8.49 12.35
N LEU A 116 -8.55 -7.71 11.29
CA LEU A 116 -9.33 -6.48 11.08
C LEU A 116 -10.83 -6.77 10.93
N GLN A 117 -11.19 -7.79 10.14
CA GLN A 117 -12.59 -8.20 10.00
C GLN A 117 -13.17 -8.70 11.32
N TYR A 118 -12.40 -9.45 12.12
CA TYR A 118 -12.81 -9.87 13.46
C TYR A 118 -13.18 -8.67 14.35
N MET A 119 -12.36 -7.61 14.35
CA MET A 119 -12.68 -6.39 15.12
C MET A 119 -13.90 -5.67 14.57
N GLY A 120 -14.02 -5.55 13.24
CA GLY A 120 -15.17 -4.94 12.58
C GLY A 120 -16.49 -5.67 12.87
N VAL A 121 -16.50 -7.00 12.84
CA VAL A 121 -17.67 -7.81 13.21
C VAL A 121 -18.06 -7.59 14.67
N ASN A 122 -17.10 -7.46 15.58
CA ASN A 122 -17.40 -7.16 16.98
C ASN A 122 -17.99 -5.76 17.18
N VAL A 123 -17.54 -4.76 16.42
CA VAL A 123 -18.18 -3.43 16.36
C VAL A 123 -19.63 -3.55 15.90
N MET A 124 -19.88 -4.32 14.85
CA MET A 124 -21.23 -4.51 14.31
C MET A 124 -22.16 -5.24 15.30
N LYS A 125 -21.65 -6.28 15.95
CA LYS A 125 -22.36 -6.98 17.03
C LYS A 125 -22.67 -6.04 18.20
N ALA A 126 -21.71 -5.19 18.59
CA ALA A 126 -21.91 -4.19 19.64
C ALA A 126 -22.94 -3.13 19.23
N ARG A 127 -22.92 -2.64 17.98
CA ARG A 127 -23.95 -1.72 17.46
C ARG A 127 -25.35 -2.30 17.57
N LYS A 128 -25.51 -3.58 17.22
CA LYS A 128 -26.80 -4.27 17.31
C LYS A 128 -27.24 -4.46 18.77
N ARG A 129 -26.31 -4.75 19.68
CA ARG A 129 -26.59 -4.95 21.10
C ARG A 129 -27.03 -3.66 21.80
N TYR A 130 -26.38 -2.54 21.49
CA TYR A 130 -26.64 -1.25 22.14
C TYR A 130 -27.59 -0.35 21.33
N ASN A 131 -28.19 -0.88 20.26
CA ASN A 131 -29.14 -0.21 19.38
C ASN A 131 -28.68 1.18 18.88
N ILE A 132 -27.43 1.27 18.42
CA ILE A 132 -26.83 2.53 17.96
C ILE A 132 -27.03 2.68 16.45
N GLU A 133 -28.03 3.48 16.08
CA GLU A 133 -28.34 3.79 14.69
C GLU A 133 -27.21 4.56 13.98
N TYR A 134 -27.05 4.28 12.70
CA TYR A 134 -26.27 5.15 11.81
C TYR A 134 -26.97 6.51 11.71
N PRO A 135 -26.25 7.65 11.69
CA PRO A 135 -24.81 7.83 11.47
C PRO A 135 -23.97 8.01 12.76
N LYS A 136 -24.54 7.77 13.94
CA LYS A 136 -23.84 8.03 15.22
C LYS A 136 -22.63 7.11 15.37
N LEU A 137 -21.44 7.69 15.54
CA LEU A 137 -20.19 6.94 15.68
C LEU A 137 -19.97 6.44 17.11
N TYR A 138 -20.30 7.29 18.10
CA TYR A 138 -20.18 7.04 19.52
C TYR A 138 -21.55 7.13 20.20
N ALA A 139 -21.73 6.38 21.28
CA ALA A 139 -22.86 6.52 22.17
C ALA A 139 -22.63 7.70 23.14
N ALA A 140 -23.71 8.37 23.55
CA ALA A 140 -23.65 9.38 24.61
C ALA A 140 -23.20 8.72 25.92
N GLU A 141 -22.31 9.39 26.66
CA GLU A 141 -21.60 8.81 27.82
C GLU A 141 -22.44 8.77 29.10
N SER A 142 -23.68 8.29 29.03
CA SER A 142 -24.56 8.07 30.19
C SER A 142 -24.24 6.77 30.92
N ASP A 143 -24.01 5.68 30.17
CA ASP A 143 -24.04 4.32 30.70
C ASP A 143 -22.72 3.55 30.50
N GLN A 144 -22.47 2.55 31.36
CA GLN A 144 -21.30 1.67 31.24
C GLN A 144 -21.31 0.86 29.93
N GLU A 145 -22.50 0.54 29.42
CA GLU A 145 -22.70 -0.10 28.12
C GLU A 145 -22.27 0.80 26.96
N SER A 146 -22.63 2.09 27.01
CA SER A 146 -22.20 3.12 26.07
C SER A 146 -20.68 3.29 26.08
N LYS A 147 -20.05 3.28 27.27
CA LYS A 147 -18.57 3.30 27.41
C LYS A 147 -17.92 2.07 26.80
N THR A 148 -18.53 0.90 26.98
CA THR A 148 -18.05 -0.37 26.40
C THR A 148 -18.11 -0.34 24.87
N PHE A 149 -19.22 0.14 24.31
CA PHE A 149 -19.34 0.37 22.87
C PHE A 149 -18.27 1.33 22.34
N ASN A 150 -18.11 2.49 22.99
CA ASN A 150 -17.15 3.52 22.60
C ASN A 150 -15.72 2.97 22.62
N CYS A 151 -15.39 2.12 23.61
CA CYS A 151 -14.13 1.41 23.67
C CYS A 151 -13.95 0.44 22.50
N ILE A 152 -14.91 -0.47 22.25
CA ILE A 152 -14.86 -1.41 21.11
C ILE A 152 -14.65 -0.65 19.79
N GLN A 153 -15.40 0.42 19.58
CA GLN A 153 -15.32 1.25 18.39
C GLN A 153 -13.94 1.92 18.24
N ARG A 154 -13.45 2.57 19.31
CA ARG A 154 -12.14 3.23 19.28
C ARG A 154 -10.99 2.24 19.12
N GLY A 155 -11.09 1.04 19.70
CA GLY A 155 -10.10 -0.02 19.58
C GLY A 155 -9.93 -0.50 18.13
N HIS A 156 -11.04 -0.64 17.41
CA HIS A 156 -11.02 -0.97 15.99
C HIS A 156 -10.42 0.17 15.16
N GLN A 157 -10.85 1.42 15.39
CA GLN A 157 -10.34 2.59 14.67
C GLN A 157 -8.84 2.80 14.89
N HIS A 158 -8.36 2.70 16.12
CA HIS A 158 -6.93 2.78 16.41
C HIS A 158 -6.11 1.72 15.66
N THR A 159 -6.67 0.51 15.50
CA THR A 159 -6.00 -0.54 14.72
C THR A 159 -5.97 -0.17 13.23
N LEU A 160 -7.05 0.41 12.69
CA LEU A 160 -7.08 0.90 11.30
C LEU A 160 -6.11 2.06 11.06
N GLU A 161 -5.92 2.95 12.04
CA GLU A 161 -4.96 4.06 11.97
C GLU A 161 -3.51 3.56 11.88
N VAL A 162 -3.16 2.49 12.61
CA VAL A 162 -1.79 1.93 12.65
C VAL A 162 -1.57 0.83 11.59
N TYR A 163 -2.62 0.33 10.96
CA TYR A 163 -2.51 -0.77 9.99
C TYR A 163 -1.65 -0.45 8.75
N PRO A 164 -1.73 0.75 8.14
CA PRO A 164 -0.86 1.12 7.01
C PRO A 164 0.62 1.12 7.40
N GLU A 165 0.95 1.57 8.61
CA GLU A 165 2.31 1.57 9.15
C GLU A 165 2.82 0.13 9.30
N PHE A 166 2.00 -0.74 9.89
CA PHE A 166 2.30 -2.16 10.01
C PHE A 166 2.62 -2.81 8.65
N LEU A 167 1.76 -2.63 7.64
CA LEU A 167 1.97 -3.20 6.31
C LEU A 167 3.24 -2.65 5.65
N LEU A 168 3.52 -1.35 5.83
CA LEU A 168 4.72 -0.73 5.28
C LEU A 168 6.00 -1.30 5.91
N MET A 169 6.03 -1.44 7.24
CA MET A 169 7.19 -1.98 7.95
C MET A 169 7.41 -3.46 7.65
N LEU A 170 6.34 -4.27 7.61
CA LEU A 170 6.41 -5.67 7.20
C LEU A 170 6.92 -5.81 5.76
N GLY A 171 6.39 -5.00 4.84
CA GLY A 171 6.79 -5.00 3.44
C GLY A 171 8.25 -4.62 3.25
N LEU A 172 8.70 -3.50 3.82
CA LEU A 172 10.08 -3.03 3.69
C LEU A 172 11.08 -3.91 4.42
N GLY A 173 10.77 -4.39 5.62
CA GLY A 173 11.62 -5.32 6.37
C GLY A 173 11.78 -6.67 5.67
N SER A 174 10.71 -7.17 5.03
CA SER A 174 10.72 -8.46 4.37
C SER A 174 11.54 -8.51 3.08
N ILE A 175 11.97 -7.36 2.52
CA ILE A 175 12.81 -7.32 1.31
C ILE A 175 14.14 -8.03 1.52
N ARG A 176 14.76 -7.84 2.69
CA ARG A 176 16.07 -8.44 3.01
C ARG A 176 15.98 -9.42 4.17
N TYR A 177 15.03 -9.22 5.09
CA TYR A 177 14.86 -10.04 6.30
C TYR A 177 13.42 -10.59 6.42
N PRO A 178 12.98 -11.48 5.50
CA PRO A 178 11.61 -11.98 5.46
C PRO A 178 11.22 -12.79 6.70
N LEU A 179 12.09 -13.67 7.21
CA LEU A 179 11.79 -14.50 8.39
C LEU A 179 11.55 -13.66 9.66
N ILE A 180 12.51 -12.80 10.01
CA ILE A 180 12.45 -11.97 11.22
C ILE A 180 11.25 -11.01 11.16
N SER A 181 11.03 -10.39 9.98
CA SER A 181 9.87 -9.50 9.78
C SER A 181 8.54 -10.24 9.93
N SER A 182 8.46 -11.50 9.46
CA SER A 182 7.25 -12.32 9.61
C SER A 182 6.96 -12.65 11.08
N VAL A 183 7.99 -13.03 11.84
CA VAL A 183 7.85 -13.30 13.29
C VAL A 183 7.40 -12.04 14.03
N GLY A 184 8.03 -10.89 13.76
CA GLY A 184 7.61 -9.60 14.31
C GLY A 184 6.17 -9.25 13.96
N GLY A 185 5.75 -9.57 12.73
CA GLY A 185 4.37 -9.38 12.30
C GLY A 185 3.37 -10.25 13.05
N VAL A 186 3.68 -11.52 13.30
CA VAL A 186 2.83 -12.41 14.12
C VAL A 186 2.72 -11.90 15.56
N ILE A 187 3.83 -11.49 16.18
CA ILE A 187 3.84 -10.92 17.53
C ILE A 187 2.93 -9.69 17.60
N TRP A 188 3.00 -8.82 16.60
CA TRP A 188 2.14 -7.65 16.51
C TRP A 188 0.66 -8.02 16.39
N LEU A 189 0.31 -9.02 15.57
CA LEU A 189 -1.07 -9.48 15.42
C LEU A 189 -1.64 -10.07 16.70
N VAL A 190 -0.88 -10.92 17.39
CA VAL A 190 -1.28 -11.47 18.68
C VAL A 190 -1.47 -10.34 19.70
N GLY A 191 -0.53 -9.39 19.74
CA GLY A 191 -0.65 -8.18 20.57
C GLY A 191 -1.92 -7.37 20.27
N ARG A 192 -2.30 -7.24 19.00
CA ARG A 192 -3.55 -6.55 18.60
C ARG A 192 -4.81 -7.29 19.02
N ILE A 193 -4.82 -8.62 18.96
CA ILE A 193 -5.95 -9.43 19.43
C ILE A 193 -6.11 -9.26 20.95
N VAL A 194 -5.02 -9.32 21.72
CA VAL A 194 -5.04 -9.14 23.17
C VAL A 194 -5.43 -7.70 23.54
N PHE A 195 -4.86 -6.70 22.86
CA PHE A 195 -5.21 -5.29 22.98
C PHE A 195 -6.73 -5.09 22.83
N PHE A 196 -7.32 -5.61 21.75
CA PHE A 196 -8.73 -5.42 21.45
C PHE A 196 -9.63 -6.13 22.47
N ARG A 197 -9.28 -7.36 22.87
CA ARG A 197 -10.01 -8.09 23.91
C ARG A 197 -9.99 -7.37 25.26
N GLY A 198 -8.83 -6.85 25.65
CA GLY A 198 -8.72 -6.03 26.86
C GLY A 198 -9.56 -4.76 26.76
N TYR A 199 -9.52 -4.08 25.62
CA TYR A 199 -10.27 -2.85 25.39
C TYR A 199 -11.79 -3.05 25.32
N ALA A 200 -12.25 -4.21 24.83
CA ALA A 200 -13.66 -4.57 24.73
C ALA A 200 -14.36 -4.77 26.10
N THR A 201 -13.62 -4.76 27.20
CA THR A 201 -14.17 -4.86 28.57
C THR A 201 -14.74 -3.55 29.11
N GLY A 202 -14.62 -2.44 28.36
CA GLY A 202 -15.14 -1.12 28.76
C GLY A 202 -14.21 -0.33 29.70
N HIS A 203 -13.08 -0.88 30.12
CA HIS A 203 -12.04 -0.15 30.83
C HIS A 203 -10.86 0.14 29.92
N ALA A 204 -10.58 1.43 29.67
CA ALA A 204 -9.54 1.85 28.76
C ALA A 204 -8.13 1.35 29.15
N GLU A 205 -7.87 1.15 30.44
CA GLU A 205 -6.57 0.73 30.96
C GLU A 205 -6.19 -0.70 30.57
N LYS A 206 -7.17 -1.60 30.41
CA LYS A 206 -6.95 -3.01 30.07
C LYS A 206 -6.36 -3.20 28.66
N ARG A 207 -6.23 -2.12 27.87
CA ARG A 207 -5.45 -2.11 26.62
C ARG A 207 -3.97 -2.45 26.81
N ARG A 208 -3.42 -2.15 27.99
CA ARG A 208 -1.98 -2.30 28.28
C ARG A 208 -1.50 -3.75 28.14
N TYR A 209 -2.39 -4.72 28.29
CA TYR A 209 -2.06 -6.13 28.08
C TYR A 209 -1.60 -6.45 26.65
N GLY A 210 -2.02 -5.66 25.65
CA GLY A 210 -1.57 -5.83 24.27
C GLY A 210 -0.30 -5.05 23.91
N SER A 211 0.29 -4.30 24.84
CA SER A 211 1.45 -3.44 24.55
C SER A 211 2.70 -4.23 24.13
N PHE A 212 2.81 -5.52 24.47
CA PHE A 212 3.90 -6.36 23.98
C PHE A 212 3.93 -6.46 22.45
N GLY A 213 2.81 -6.22 21.75
CA GLY A 213 2.77 -6.17 20.30
C GLY A 213 3.69 -5.12 19.69
N TYR A 214 4.04 -4.07 20.44
CA TYR A 214 5.00 -3.05 19.99
C TYR A 214 6.42 -3.61 19.81
N PHE A 215 6.81 -4.67 20.53
CA PHE A 215 8.09 -5.34 20.26
C PHE A 215 8.15 -5.85 18.82
N GLY A 216 7.06 -6.47 18.34
CA GLY A 216 6.96 -6.91 16.95
C GLY A 216 7.06 -5.76 15.94
N LEU A 217 6.40 -4.63 16.21
CA LEU A 217 6.46 -3.43 15.35
C LEU A 217 7.89 -2.87 15.27
N PHE A 218 8.55 -2.69 16.42
CA PHE A 218 9.92 -2.17 16.47
C PHE A 218 10.92 -3.13 15.83
N THR A 219 10.72 -4.45 15.94
CA THR A 219 11.52 -5.44 15.22
C THR A 219 11.39 -5.27 13.71
N MET A 220 10.17 -5.12 13.18
CA MET A 220 9.95 -4.89 11.75
C MET A 220 10.54 -3.55 11.30
N MET A 221 10.43 -2.51 12.11
CA MET A 221 11.04 -1.20 11.83
C MET A 221 12.58 -1.29 11.76
N GLY A 222 13.21 -2.00 12.69
CA GLY A 222 14.65 -2.27 12.65
C GLY A 222 15.06 -3.04 11.40
N CYS A 223 14.29 -4.07 11.02
CA CYS A 223 14.51 -4.82 9.78
C CYS A 223 14.34 -3.96 8.54
N ALA A 224 13.37 -3.03 8.53
CA ALA A 224 13.15 -2.10 7.43
C ALA A 224 14.32 -1.12 7.27
N ILE A 225 14.79 -0.51 8.37
CA ILE A 225 15.95 0.39 8.36
C ILE A 225 17.20 -0.35 7.87
N LYS A 226 17.44 -1.57 8.39
CA LYS A 226 18.59 -2.37 7.97
C LYS A 226 18.50 -2.79 6.50
N SER A 227 17.31 -3.15 6.03
CA SER A 227 17.07 -3.45 4.61
C SER A 227 17.41 -2.24 3.75
N ILE A 228 16.95 -1.04 4.12
CA ILE A 228 17.26 0.20 3.40
C ILE A 228 18.76 0.47 3.39
N TYR A 229 19.43 0.37 4.54
CA TYR A 229 20.89 0.55 4.63
C TYR A 229 21.65 -0.39 3.69
N ASP A 230 21.28 -1.67 3.68
CA ASP A 230 21.91 -2.67 2.82
C ASP A 230 21.66 -2.40 1.33
N LEU A 231 20.46 -1.91 0.99
CA LEU A 231 20.11 -1.52 -0.39
C LEU A 231 20.90 -0.28 -0.86
N ILE A 232 21.17 0.67 0.03
CA ILE A 232 21.95 1.88 -0.30
C ILE A 232 23.43 1.54 -0.47
N ARG A 233 23.95 0.59 0.32
CA ARG A 233 25.36 0.17 0.27
C ARG A 233 25.67 -0.76 -0.91
N ALA A 234 24.68 -1.50 -1.42
CA ALA A 234 24.84 -2.49 -2.49
C ALA A 234 25.23 -1.87 -3.84
#